data_AF-A0A177XX06-F1
#
_entry.id   AF-A0A177XX06-F1
#
_cell.length_a   1.000
_cell.length_b   1.000
_cell.length_c   1.000
_cell.angle_alpha   90.00
_cell.angle_beta   90.00
_cell.angle_gamma   90.00
#
_symmetry.space_group_name_H-M   'P 1'
#
loop_
_entity.id
_entity.type
_entity.pdbx_description
1 polymer ?
#
loop_
_entity_poly.entity_id
_entity_poly.type
_entity_poly.pdbx_seq_one_letter_code
_entity_poly.pdbx_strand_id
1 'polypeptide(L)'
;MRSLLLGLALVASQPVQALDIFNIKSGDLCENTEGKRWVCHDNVDTYVTGQSRCMYNQNVEPCTWYGFEFEYKSYDEKTPLRCSLLSSYPMEFGNPKDLEGKSDTQNFEFMLESSEGVFFNPQYMLLPRYGEAVVVEHRVECKYNEETVFESLKRFHFPKI
;
A
#
# COMPACT_ATOMS: atom_id res chain seq x y z
N MET A 1 41.63 -10.64 49.41
CA MET A 1 41.39 -11.01 48.00
C MET A 1 39.88 -10.98 47.76
N ARG A 2 39.38 -9.98 47.03
CA ARG A 2 37.95 -9.82 46.69
C ARG A 2 37.70 -10.44 45.32
N SER A 3 36.97 -11.54 45.27
CA SER A 3 36.53 -12.16 44.02
C SER A 3 35.46 -11.30 43.36
N LEU A 4 35.78 -10.73 42.18
CA LEU A 4 34.77 -10.20 41.27
C LEU A 4 34.09 -11.37 40.56
N LEU A 5 32.82 -11.62 40.88
CA LEU A 5 31.94 -12.47 40.08
C LEU A 5 31.51 -11.69 38.84
N LEU A 6 32.14 -11.99 37.70
CA LEU A 6 31.69 -11.55 36.38
C LEU A 6 30.41 -12.34 36.04
N GLY A 7 29.25 -11.71 36.21
CA GLY A 7 27.98 -12.25 35.72
C GLY A 7 27.95 -12.16 34.19
N LEU A 8 28.11 -13.29 33.51
CA LEU A 8 27.86 -13.42 32.08
C LEU A 8 26.36 -13.24 31.84
N ALA A 9 25.96 -12.04 31.40
CA ALA A 9 24.62 -11.83 30.86
C ALA A 9 24.54 -12.53 29.51
N LEU A 10 23.94 -13.74 29.48
CA LEU A 10 23.48 -14.34 28.23
C LEU A 10 22.40 -13.40 27.66
N VAL A 11 22.78 -12.60 26.67
CA VAL A 11 21.81 -11.92 25.82
C VAL A 11 21.20 -13.02 24.94
N ALA A 12 20.05 -13.53 25.36
CA ALA A 12 19.24 -14.39 24.52
C ALA A 12 18.83 -13.56 23.29
N SER A 13 19.50 -13.78 22.17
CA SER A 13 19.08 -13.26 20.87
C SER A 13 17.73 -13.91 20.57
N GLN A 14 16.64 -13.17 20.78
CA GLN A 14 15.34 -13.61 20.30
C GLN A 14 15.47 -13.80 18.78
N PRO A 15 14.95 -14.91 18.23
CA PRO A 15 14.89 -15.05 16.78
C PRO A 15 14.13 -13.84 16.25
N VAL A 16 14.77 -13.07 15.38
CA VAL A 16 14.09 -12.03 14.61
C VAL A 16 12.94 -12.75 13.91
N GLN A 17 11.70 -12.43 14.32
CA GLN A 17 10.51 -12.91 13.63
C GLN A 17 10.54 -12.26 12.25
N ALA A 18 10.85 -13.05 11.23
CA ALA A 18 10.97 -12.55 9.87
C ALA A 18 9.61 -12.59 9.20
N LEU A 19 9.14 -11.44 8.71
CA LEU A 19 8.09 -11.38 7.70
C LEU A 19 8.78 -11.35 6.34
N ASP A 20 8.59 -12.40 5.55
CA ASP A 20 9.09 -12.47 4.19
C ASP A 20 7.99 -12.00 3.22
N ILE A 21 8.29 -10.99 2.41
CA ILE A 21 7.45 -10.52 1.30
C ILE A 21 8.17 -10.78 -0.01
N PHE A 22 7.48 -11.36 -0.99
CA PHE A 22 8.05 -11.70 -2.29
C PHE A 22 6.99 -11.65 -3.39
N ASN A 23 7.42 -11.77 -4.65
CA ASN A 23 6.56 -11.71 -5.84
C ASN A 23 5.68 -10.44 -5.89
N ILE A 24 6.25 -9.30 -5.48
CA ILE A 24 5.57 -8.01 -5.45
C ILE A 24 5.22 -7.58 -6.88
N LYS A 25 3.97 -7.16 -7.08
CA LYS A 25 3.54 -6.42 -8.26
C LYS A 25 2.80 -5.17 -7.84
N SER A 26 2.97 -4.09 -8.59
CA SER A 26 2.18 -2.88 -8.40
C SER A 26 1.81 -2.26 -9.74
N GLY A 27 0.53 -1.96 -9.94
CA GLY A 27 0.07 -1.31 -11.15
C GLY A 27 -1.39 -1.46 -11.45
N ASP A 28 -1.70 -1.43 -12.74
CA ASP A 28 -3.07 -1.35 -13.21
C ASP A 28 -3.80 -2.66 -12.93
N LEU A 29 -5.05 -2.54 -12.49
CA LEU A 29 -5.88 -3.70 -12.22
C LEU A 29 -6.70 -4.08 -13.45
N CYS A 30 -6.76 -5.38 -13.70
CA CYS A 30 -7.73 -5.97 -14.60
C CYS A 30 -8.83 -6.65 -13.79
N GLU A 31 -9.98 -6.84 -14.43
CA GLU A 31 -11.12 -7.57 -13.87
C GLU A 31 -11.56 -8.63 -14.87
N ASN A 32 -11.87 -9.84 -14.39
CA ASN A 32 -12.39 -10.90 -15.23
C ASN A 32 -13.92 -10.81 -15.30
N THR A 33 -14.55 -11.70 -16.06
CA THR A 33 -16.01 -11.76 -16.20
C THR A 33 -16.77 -12.09 -14.91
N GLU A 34 -16.06 -12.54 -13.87
CA GLU A 34 -16.62 -12.89 -12.56
C GLU A 34 -16.42 -11.76 -11.52
N GLY A 35 -15.83 -10.63 -11.92
CA GLY A 35 -15.56 -9.51 -11.03
C GLY A 35 -14.29 -9.64 -10.18
N LYS A 36 -13.50 -10.71 -10.37
CA LYS A 36 -12.21 -10.87 -9.68
C LYS A 36 -11.18 -9.93 -10.28
N ARG A 37 -10.50 -9.17 -9.42
CA ARG A 37 -9.42 -8.25 -9.79
C ARG A 37 -8.03 -8.81 -9.46
N TRP A 38 -7.03 -8.41 -10.23
CA TRP A 38 -5.61 -8.71 -10.02
C TRP A 38 -4.73 -7.63 -10.66
N VAL A 39 -3.47 -7.53 -10.25
CA VAL A 39 -2.50 -6.66 -10.92
C VAL A 39 -2.08 -7.33 -12.22
N CYS A 40 -2.57 -6.83 -13.35
CA CYS A 40 -2.29 -7.40 -14.68
C CYS A 40 -1.12 -6.73 -15.38
N HIS A 41 -0.81 -5.48 -15.02
CA HIS A 41 0.33 -4.74 -15.54
C HIS A 41 1.14 -4.22 -14.36
N ASP A 42 2.30 -4.83 -14.14
CA ASP A 42 3.30 -4.30 -13.21
C ASP A 42 4.02 -3.13 -13.88
N ASN A 43 3.77 -1.93 -13.38
CA ASN A 43 4.28 -0.69 -13.99
C ASN A 43 4.65 0.32 -12.90
N VAL A 44 5.08 1.51 -13.26
CA VAL A 44 5.25 2.63 -12.31
C VAL A 44 4.27 3.75 -12.65
N ASP A 45 4.04 3.93 -13.95
CA ASP A 45 3.16 4.94 -14.50
C ASP A 45 1.74 4.39 -14.73
N THR A 46 0.75 5.06 -14.15
CA THR A 46 -0.68 4.81 -14.37
C THR A 46 -1.31 6.07 -14.97
N TYR A 47 -1.99 5.92 -16.11
CA TYR A 47 -2.73 7.01 -16.73
C TYR A 47 -4.16 7.03 -16.20
N VAL A 48 -4.56 8.12 -15.56
CA VAL A 48 -5.88 8.24 -14.96
C VAL A 48 -6.90 8.61 -16.04
N THR A 49 -7.72 7.64 -16.46
CA THR A 49 -8.66 7.83 -17.58
C THR A 49 -10.11 7.92 -17.15
N GLY A 50 -10.46 7.46 -15.95
CA GLY A 50 -11.85 7.47 -15.47
C GLY A 50 -12.73 6.43 -16.17
N GLN A 51 -12.12 5.37 -16.72
CA GLN A 51 -12.78 4.30 -17.46
C GLN A 51 -13.70 3.42 -16.60
N SER A 52 -13.55 3.48 -15.27
CA SER A 52 -14.36 2.76 -14.30
C SER A 52 -15.22 3.71 -13.47
N ARG A 53 -16.11 3.14 -12.66
CA ARG A 53 -16.98 3.87 -11.73
C ARG A 53 -16.72 3.36 -10.31
N CYS A 54 -16.31 4.24 -9.42
CA CYS A 54 -15.96 3.91 -8.03
C CYS A 54 -16.85 4.68 -7.06
N MET A 55 -17.14 4.07 -5.91
CA MET A 55 -17.84 4.76 -4.82
C MET A 55 -16.83 5.54 -3.99
N TYR A 56 -16.99 6.85 -3.91
CA TYR A 56 -16.18 7.76 -3.11
C TYR A 56 -17.08 8.79 -2.42
N ASN A 57 -16.98 8.90 -1.09
CA ASN A 57 -17.83 9.78 -0.30
C ASN A 57 -19.32 9.66 -0.67
N GLN A 58 -19.83 8.43 -0.69
CA GLN A 58 -21.21 8.07 -1.06
C GLN A 58 -21.64 8.41 -2.50
N ASN A 59 -20.73 8.88 -3.35
CA ASN A 59 -20.98 9.24 -4.74
C ASN A 59 -20.27 8.29 -5.71
N VAL A 60 -20.88 8.07 -6.87
CA VAL A 60 -20.30 7.26 -7.95
C VAL A 60 -19.51 8.16 -8.90
N GLU A 61 -18.19 8.08 -8.82
CA GLU A 61 -17.27 8.94 -9.56
C GLU A 61 -16.49 8.15 -10.63
N PRO A 62 -16.11 8.77 -11.75
CA PRO A 62 -15.18 8.17 -12.70
C PRO A 62 -13.81 7.95 -12.04
N CYS A 63 -13.23 6.76 -12.24
CA CYS A 63 -12.00 6.36 -11.58
C CYS A 63 -11.15 5.43 -12.45
N THR A 64 -9.89 5.27 -12.06
CA THR A 64 -8.93 4.31 -12.60
C THR A 64 -8.46 3.40 -11.47
N TRP A 65 -8.67 2.08 -11.63
CA TRP A 65 -8.24 1.09 -10.64
C TRP A 65 -6.75 0.78 -10.76
N TYR A 66 -6.07 0.73 -9.63
CA TYR A 66 -4.68 0.32 -9.49
C TYR A 66 -4.51 -0.44 -8.17
N GLY A 67 -3.33 -0.99 -7.91
CA GLY A 67 -3.07 -1.57 -6.60
C GLY A 67 -1.70 -2.21 -6.52
N PHE A 68 -1.56 -3.07 -5.52
CA PHE A 68 -0.43 -3.97 -5.41
C PHE A 68 -0.87 -5.31 -4.84
N GLU A 69 -0.10 -6.33 -5.19
CA GLU A 69 -0.22 -7.68 -4.65
C GLU A 69 1.17 -8.21 -4.32
N PHE A 70 1.26 -9.07 -3.32
CA PHE A 70 2.48 -9.77 -2.97
C PHE A 70 2.15 -11.08 -2.26
N GLU A 71 3.09 -12.01 -2.32
CA GLU A 71 3.08 -13.22 -1.51
C GLU A 71 3.82 -12.95 -0.20
N TYR A 72 3.34 -13.54 0.90
CA TYR A 72 3.95 -13.36 2.21
C TYR A 72 4.05 -14.66 3.00
N LYS A 73 5.05 -14.70 3.90
CA LYS A 73 5.20 -15.69 4.98
C LYS A 73 5.57 -14.98 6.27
N SER A 74 4.80 -15.22 7.32
CA SER A 74 4.93 -14.67 8.67
C SER A 74 4.90 -15.81 9.69
N TYR A 75 5.64 -15.65 10.76
CA TYR A 75 5.59 -16.56 11.91
C TYR A 75 4.39 -16.29 12.82
N ASP A 76 3.79 -15.10 12.72
CA ASP A 76 2.67 -14.66 13.55
C ASP A 76 1.41 -14.45 12.70
N GLU A 77 0.32 -15.12 13.09
CA GLU A 77 -1.00 -14.85 12.53
C GLU A 77 -1.44 -13.42 12.87
N LYS A 78 -2.15 -12.76 11.95
CA LYS A 78 -2.68 -11.39 12.16
C LYS A 78 -1.59 -10.36 12.40
N THR A 79 -0.52 -10.43 11.61
CA THR A 79 0.56 -9.46 11.61
C THR A 79 0.09 -8.13 11.00
N PRO A 80 0.14 -7.00 11.71
CA PRO A 80 -0.11 -5.69 11.12
C PRO A 80 1.11 -5.21 10.33
N LEU A 81 0.89 -4.86 9.07
CA LEU A 81 1.85 -4.15 8.22
C LEU A 81 1.54 -2.65 8.29
N ARG A 82 2.44 -1.86 8.86
CA ARG A 82 2.26 -0.42 9.04
C ARG A 82 2.79 0.33 7.84
N CYS A 83 1.95 1.06 7.16
CA CYS A 83 2.29 1.72 5.92
C CYS A 83 2.11 3.23 6.02
N SER A 84 2.96 3.93 5.28
CA SER A 84 2.83 5.37 5.03
C SER A 84 2.83 5.61 3.53
N LEU A 85 1.95 6.49 3.08
CA LEU A 85 1.94 7.04 1.74
C LEU A 85 2.40 8.49 1.82
N LEU A 86 3.34 8.85 0.96
CA LEU A 86 3.74 10.22 0.69
C LEU A 86 3.41 10.55 -0.77
N SER A 87 2.65 11.62 -0.99
CA SER A 87 2.28 12.14 -2.29
C SER A 87 3.06 13.41 -2.61
N SER A 88 3.43 13.59 -3.89
CA SER A 88 4.04 14.83 -4.37
C SER A 88 3.04 16.00 -4.41
N TYR A 89 1.74 15.75 -4.20
CA TYR A 89 0.70 16.76 -4.21
C TYR A 89 -0.35 16.49 -3.11
N PRO A 90 -0.83 17.50 -2.37
CA PRO A 90 -1.87 17.30 -1.37
C PRO A 90 -3.17 16.78 -1.99
N MET A 91 -3.63 15.63 -1.51
CA MET A 91 -4.82 14.94 -2.01
C MET A 91 -5.92 14.85 -0.96
N GLU A 92 -7.17 14.75 -1.42
CA GLU A 92 -8.30 14.42 -0.56
C GLU A 92 -8.37 12.90 -0.40
N PHE A 93 -7.84 12.41 0.72
CA PHE A 93 -8.00 11.02 1.09
C PHE A 93 -9.43 10.76 1.53
N GLY A 94 -9.95 9.60 1.17
CA GLY A 94 -11.30 9.22 1.49
C GLY A 94 -11.57 7.77 1.10
N ASN A 95 -12.74 7.31 1.49
CA ASN A 95 -13.19 5.95 1.27
C ASN A 95 -14.63 5.98 0.71
N PRO A 96 -15.26 4.82 0.46
CA PRO A 96 -16.63 4.79 -0.05
C PRO A 96 -17.66 5.50 0.84
N LYS A 97 -17.39 5.65 2.14
CA LYS A 97 -18.33 6.24 3.11
C LYS A 97 -18.09 7.73 3.30
N ASP A 98 -16.84 8.12 3.58
CA ASP A 98 -16.52 9.48 4.05
C ASP A 98 -15.16 9.98 3.53
N LEU A 99 -14.96 11.29 3.64
CA LEU A 99 -13.66 11.95 3.43
C LEU A 99 -12.84 11.90 4.73
N GLU A 100 -11.55 11.63 4.60
CA GLU A 100 -10.59 11.60 5.72
C GLU A 100 -9.84 12.93 5.86
N GLY A 101 -9.78 13.72 4.78
CA GLY A 101 -9.19 15.06 4.77
C GLY A 101 -8.17 15.25 3.66
N LYS A 102 -7.61 16.47 3.59
CA LYS A 102 -6.59 16.82 2.59
C LYS A 102 -5.20 16.79 3.20
N SER A 103 -4.31 15.97 2.64
CA SER A 103 -2.93 15.82 3.11
C SER A 103 -2.02 15.38 1.96
N ASP A 104 -0.72 15.58 2.09
CA ASP A 104 0.30 14.94 1.24
C ASP A 104 0.73 13.58 1.81
N THR A 105 0.32 13.26 3.03
CA THR A 105 0.69 12.03 3.73
C THR A 105 -0.54 11.31 4.28
N GLN A 106 -0.50 9.98 4.26
CA GLN A 106 -1.51 9.12 4.88
C GLN A 106 -0.84 7.90 5.52
N ASN A 107 -1.22 7.58 6.75
CA ASN A 107 -0.80 6.35 7.43
C ASN A 107 -1.96 5.37 7.45
N PHE A 108 -1.67 4.09 7.23
CA PHE A 108 -2.66 3.01 7.24
C PHE A 108 -2.00 1.70 7.64
N GLU A 109 -2.81 0.72 8.07
CA GLU A 109 -2.33 -0.60 8.44
C GLU A 109 -3.06 -1.67 7.63
N PHE A 110 -2.34 -2.71 7.22
CA PHE A 110 -2.94 -3.92 6.67
C PHE A 110 -2.77 -5.08 7.62
N MET A 111 -3.84 -5.84 7.82
CA MET A 111 -3.77 -7.08 8.59
C MET A 111 -3.55 -8.25 7.63
N LEU A 112 -2.43 -8.96 7.80
CA LEU A 112 -2.20 -10.22 7.09
C LEU A 112 -3.06 -11.32 7.74
N GLU A 113 -3.95 -11.94 6.96
CA GLU A 113 -5.01 -12.79 7.51
C GLU A 113 -4.51 -14.15 8.05
N SER A 114 -3.31 -14.56 7.65
CA SER A 114 -2.73 -15.87 7.91
C SER A 114 -1.22 -15.77 8.13
N SER A 115 -0.57 -16.90 8.45
CA SER A 115 0.89 -17.01 8.44
C SER A 115 1.47 -17.05 7.03
N GLU A 116 0.73 -17.44 6.01
CA GLU A 116 1.18 -17.37 4.62
C GLU A 116 0.02 -17.15 3.66
N GLY A 117 0.25 -16.43 2.57
CA GLY A 117 -0.80 -16.16 1.58
C GLY A 117 -0.42 -15.15 0.52
N VAL A 118 -1.45 -14.68 -0.19
CA VAL A 118 -1.37 -13.58 -1.16
C VAL A 118 -2.13 -12.40 -0.58
N PHE A 119 -1.44 -11.30 -0.39
CA PHE A 119 -2.06 -10.03 -0.06
C PHE A 119 -2.43 -9.29 -1.35
N PHE A 120 -3.61 -8.67 -1.38
CA PHE A 120 -4.07 -7.86 -2.49
C PHE A 120 -4.76 -6.60 -1.98
N ASN A 121 -4.29 -5.43 -2.40
CA ASN A 121 -4.86 -4.15 -2.02
C ASN A 121 -5.29 -3.34 -3.25
N PRO A 122 -6.56 -3.46 -3.67
CA PRO A 122 -7.11 -2.65 -4.74
C PRO A 122 -7.39 -1.22 -4.26
N GLN A 123 -6.94 -0.25 -5.04
CA GLN A 123 -7.14 1.17 -4.82
C GLN A 123 -7.64 1.82 -6.12
N TYR A 124 -8.12 3.06 -6.04
CA TYR A 124 -8.49 3.80 -7.24
C TYR A 124 -8.12 5.27 -7.13
N MET A 125 -7.74 5.85 -8.26
CA MET A 125 -7.64 7.30 -8.41
C MET A 125 -8.92 7.78 -9.08
N LEU A 126 -9.57 8.78 -8.49
CA LEU A 126 -10.64 9.49 -9.16
C LEU A 126 -10.07 10.22 -10.38
N LEU A 127 -10.91 10.50 -11.37
CA LEU A 127 -10.56 11.41 -12.46
C LEU A 127 -10.87 12.86 -12.00
N PRO A 128 -9.88 13.62 -11.52
CA PRO A 128 -10.05 15.00 -11.13
C PRO A 128 -10.29 15.88 -12.34
N ARG A 129 -11.01 16.97 -12.13
CA ARG A 129 -11.18 18.04 -13.12
C ARG A 129 -10.07 19.07 -12.94
N TYR A 130 -8.83 18.68 -13.24
CA TYR A 130 -7.74 19.66 -13.31
C TYR A 130 -7.83 20.46 -14.61
N GLY A 131 -7.54 21.76 -14.53
CA GLY A 131 -7.49 22.63 -15.72
C GLY A 131 -6.25 22.41 -16.58
N GLU A 132 -5.29 21.61 -16.11
CA GLU A 132 -4.05 21.24 -16.80
C GLU A 132 -3.68 19.78 -16.51
N ALA A 133 -2.81 19.22 -17.34
CA ALA A 133 -2.28 17.88 -17.11
C ALA A 133 -1.26 17.91 -15.97
N VAL A 134 -1.36 16.96 -15.05
CA VAL A 134 -0.52 16.90 -13.84
C VAL A 134 0.00 15.48 -13.66
N VAL A 135 1.26 15.35 -13.21
CA VAL A 135 1.81 14.07 -12.75
C VAL A 135 1.94 14.12 -11.23
N VAL A 136 1.34 13.15 -10.55
CA VAL A 136 1.43 13.01 -9.08
C VAL A 136 2.21 11.74 -8.75
N GLU A 137 3.24 11.85 -7.93
CA GLU A 137 4.01 10.71 -7.46
C GLU A 137 3.52 10.26 -6.08
N HIS A 138 3.23 8.98 -5.91
CA HIS A 138 3.00 8.36 -4.60
C HIS A 138 4.15 7.42 -4.26
N ARG A 139 4.67 7.55 -3.04
CA ARG A 139 5.60 6.61 -2.43
C ARG A 139 4.91 5.93 -1.27
N VAL A 140 4.85 4.61 -1.31
CA VAL A 140 4.36 3.79 -0.21
C VAL A 140 5.54 3.09 0.43
N GLU A 141 5.70 3.24 1.73
CA GLU A 141 6.65 2.48 2.55
C GLU A 141 5.86 1.71 3.59
N CYS A 142 6.07 0.40 3.68
CA CYS A 142 5.44 -0.46 4.66
C CYS A 142 6.48 -1.16 5.53
N LYS A 143 6.25 -1.13 6.85
CA LYS A 143 7.14 -1.64 7.88
C LYS A 143 6.50 -2.72 8.72
N TYR A 144 7.34 -3.67 9.12
CA TYR A 144 7.08 -4.66 10.16
C TYR A 144 8.23 -4.61 11.16
N ASN A 145 7.91 -4.47 12.46
CA ASN A 145 8.92 -4.32 13.51
C ASN A 145 10.01 -3.25 13.21
N GLU A 146 9.57 -2.10 12.67
CA GLU A 146 10.42 -0.97 12.22
C GLU A 146 11.33 -1.25 11.01
N GLU A 147 11.32 -2.46 10.45
CA GLU A 147 12.01 -2.81 9.21
C GLU A 147 11.10 -2.61 8.01
N THR A 148 11.61 -1.95 6.97
CA THR A 148 10.89 -1.78 5.70
C THR A 148 10.87 -3.11 4.94
N VAL A 149 9.68 -3.65 4.72
CA VAL A 149 9.46 -4.94 4.04
C VAL A 149 8.82 -4.79 2.66
N PHE A 150 8.26 -3.61 2.36
CA PHE A 150 7.70 -3.28 1.05
C PHE A 150 7.82 -1.79 0.78
N GLU A 151 8.26 -1.46 -0.44
CA GLU A 151 8.25 -0.11 -0.98
C GLU A 151 7.64 -0.12 -2.38
N SER A 152 6.89 0.93 -2.71
CA SER A 152 6.38 1.14 -4.06
C SER A 152 6.41 2.62 -4.44
N LEU A 153 6.76 2.88 -5.70
CA LEU A 153 6.64 4.19 -6.33
C LEU A 153 5.59 4.09 -7.44
N LYS A 154 4.64 5.03 -7.43
CA LYS A 154 3.66 5.22 -8.50
C LYS A 154 3.64 6.64 -9.01
N ARG A 155 3.42 6.79 -10.32
CA ARG A 155 3.21 8.07 -10.98
C ARG A 155 1.86 8.06 -11.68
N PHE A 156 0.97 8.93 -11.23
CA PHE A 156 -0.35 9.10 -11.79
C PHE A 156 -0.34 10.25 -12.78
N HIS A 157 -0.61 9.95 -14.05
CA HIS A 157 -0.70 10.93 -15.12
C HIS A 157 -2.16 11.34 -15.28
N PHE A 158 -2.50 12.53 -14.82
CA PHE A 158 -3.83 13.11 -14.95
C PHE A 158 -3.94 13.90 -16.26
N PRO A 159 -4.99 13.67 -17.06
CA PRO A 159 -5.20 14.41 -18.30
C PRO A 159 -5.65 15.84 -18.01
N LYS A 160 -5.44 16.72 -18.97
CA LYS A 160 -6.13 18.00 -19.03
C LYS A 160 -7.58 17.76 -19.47
N ILE A 161 -8.54 18.27 -18.70
CA ILE A 161 -9.99 18.15 -18.99
C ILE A 161 -10.58 19.52 -19.33
#